data_AF-A0A6A4M1K8-F1
#
_entry.id   AF-A0A6A4M1K8-F1
#
_cell.length_a   1.000
_cell.length_b   1.000
_cell.length_c   1.000
_cell.angle_alpha   90.00
_cell.angle_beta   90.00
_cell.angle_gamma   90.00
#
_symmetry.space_group_name_H-M   'P 1'
#
loop_
_entity.id
_entity.type
_entity.pdbx_description
1 polymer ?
#
loop_
_entity_poly.entity_id
_entity_poly.type
_entity_poly.pdbx_seq_one_letter_code
_entity_poly.pdbx_strand_id
1 'polypeptide(L)'
;MKVEKVVKICRAEFVVDISELGEKDPLMQNATRSFESLKVPWYTTTALDRQGSDYFLKRVKTPHGAAFDLIALNTGSLQAKYLTNGLVEKARLKWRIVVGFHPMEACNTTIEQNETKQVPVSLYTIFQKHGVASG
;
A
#
# COMPACT_ATOMS: atom_id res chain seq x y z
N MET A 1 -3.87 -22.74 -2.04
CA MET A 1 -4.13 -22.14 -3.37
C MET A 1 -2.84 -21.49 -3.85
N LYS A 2 -2.33 -21.80 -5.06
CA LYS A 2 -1.08 -21.19 -5.57
C LYS A 2 -1.39 -19.78 -6.08
N VAL A 3 -0.55 -18.79 -5.75
CA VAL A 3 -0.71 -17.39 -6.20
C VAL A 3 -0.83 -17.33 -7.74
N GLU A 4 -0.12 -18.21 -8.47
CA GLU A 4 -0.14 -18.28 -9.94
C GLU A 4 -1.56 -18.47 -10.49
N LYS A 5 -2.34 -19.32 -9.81
CA LYS A 5 -3.74 -19.56 -10.14
C LYS A 5 -4.59 -18.31 -9.89
N VAL A 6 -4.31 -17.57 -8.82
CA VAL A 6 -5.02 -16.32 -8.48
C VAL A 6 -4.77 -15.27 -9.56
N VAL A 7 -3.52 -15.04 -9.93
CA VAL A 7 -3.15 -14.06 -10.95
C VAL A 7 -3.77 -14.41 -12.30
N LYS A 8 -3.79 -15.69 -12.69
CA LYS A 8 -4.47 -16.15 -13.91
C LYS A 8 -5.99 -15.94 -13.86
N ILE A 9 -6.63 -16.31 -12.75
CA ILE A 9 -8.09 -16.17 -12.59
C ILE A 9 -8.50 -14.70 -12.57
N CYS A 10 -7.79 -13.87 -11.80
CA CYS A 10 -8.06 -12.45 -11.67
C CYS A 10 -7.55 -11.62 -12.85
N ARG A 11 -6.77 -12.22 -13.77
CA ARG A 11 -6.06 -11.52 -14.85
C ARG A 11 -5.27 -10.32 -14.32
N ALA A 12 -4.56 -10.53 -13.22
CA ALA A 12 -3.91 -9.45 -12.49
C ALA A 12 -2.82 -8.79 -13.33
N GLU A 13 -2.86 -7.46 -13.43
CA GLU A 13 -1.85 -6.67 -14.16
C GLU A 13 -0.62 -6.33 -13.32
N PHE A 14 -0.76 -6.37 -11.99
CA PHE A 14 0.30 -6.18 -11.02
C PHE A 14 -0.09 -6.83 -9.69
N VAL A 15 0.90 -7.05 -8.82
CA VAL A 15 0.69 -7.49 -7.44
C VAL A 15 1.38 -6.52 -6.49
N VAL A 16 0.69 -6.17 -5.40
CA VAL A 16 1.26 -5.40 -4.29
C VAL A 16 1.26 -6.30 -3.06
N ASP A 17 2.45 -6.68 -2.60
CA ASP A 17 2.63 -7.33 -1.31
C ASP A 17 2.70 -6.25 -0.22
N ILE A 18 1.79 -6.34 0.74
CA ILE A 18 1.70 -5.39 1.85
C ILE A 18 2.32 -5.92 3.14
N SER A 19 2.92 -7.12 3.14
CA SER A 19 3.56 -7.75 4.31
C SER A 19 4.61 -6.86 4.98
N GLU A 20 4.89 -7.09 6.27
CA GLU A 20 6.02 -6.42 6.95
C GLU A 20 7.38 -6.87 6.42
N LEU A 21 7.46 -8.08 5.86
CA LEU A 21 8.70 -8.68 5.41
C LEU A 21 9.10 -8.21 4.00
N GLY A 22 8.10 -7.84 3.20
CA GLY A 22 8.21 -7.43 1.80
C GLY A 22 9.23 -8.18 0.93
N GLU A 23 10.40 -7.63 0.57
CA GLU A 23 11.36 -8.39 -0.27
C GLU A 23 11.85 -9.70 0.39
N LYS A 24 11.81 -9.75 1.73
CA LYS A 24 12.13 -10.95 2.53
C LYS A 24 10.92 -11.86 2.73
N ASP A 25 9.75 -11.47 2.26
CA ASP A 25 8.53 -12.25 2.39
C ASP A 25 8.66 -13.58 1.61
N PRO A 26 8.51 -14.74 2.26
CA PRO A 26 8.64 -16.03 1.59
C PRO A 26 7.63 -16.22 0.46
N LEU A 27 6.43 -15.64 0.55
CA LEU A 27 5.45 -15.64 -0.53
C LEU A 27 5.97 -14.82 -1.70
N MET A 28 6.50 -13.61 -1.48
CA MET A 28 7.05 -12.78 -2.55
C MET A 28 8.26 -13.45 -3.22
N GLN A 29 9.17 -14.06 -2.45
CA GLN A 29 10.34 -14.74 -3.01
C GLN A 29 9.96 -15.98 -3.82
N ASN A 30 9.04 -16.80 -3.28
CA ASN A 30 8.54 -17.98 -3.98
C ASN A 30 7.73 -17.61 -5.22
N ALA A 31 6.96 -16.53 -5.13
CA ALA A 31 6.22 -16.00 -6.26
C ALA A 31 7.17 -15.44 -7.32
N THR A 32 8.13 -14.60 -6.98
CA THR A 32 9.09 -14.05 -7.96
C THR A 32 9.74 -15.17 -8.78
N ARG A 33 10.18 -16.26 -8.13
CA ARG A 33 10.73 -17.45 -8.81
C ARG A 33 9.71 -18.22 -9.66
N SER A 34 8.46 -18.32 -9.21
CA SER A 34 7.41 -19.08 -9.90
C SER A 34 6.68 -18.27 -10.99
N PHE A 35 6.83 -16.94 -10.98
CA PHE A 35 6.06 -16.00 -11.80
C PHE A 35 6.87 -15.31 -12.90
N GLU A 36 8.17 -15.60 -13.03
CA GLU A 36 8.95 -15.17 -14.20
C GLU A 36 8.23 -15.54 -15.51
N SER A 37 7.50 -16.67 -15.53
CA SER A 37 6.66 -17.08 -16.68
C SER A 37 5.46 -16.18 -16.96
N LEU A 38 4.88 -15.54 -15.93
CA LEU A 38 3.68 -14.70 -16.02
C LEU A 38 3.99 -13.23 -16.30
N LYS A 39 5.25 -12.78 -16.12
CA LYS A 39 5.71 -11.40 -16.38
C LYS A 39 4.88 -10.30 -15.69
N VAL A 40 4.21 -10.62 -14.58
CA VAL A 40 3.42 -9.64 -13.82
C VAL A 40 4.37 -8.88 -12.86
N PRO A 41 4.36 -7.53 -12.85
CA PRO A 41 5.18 -6.76 -11.94
C PRO A 41 4.72 -6.89 -10.49
N TRP A 42 5.69 -7.01 -9.58
CA TRP A 42 5.47 -7.03 -8.13
C TRP A 42 5.99 -5.75 -7.48
N TYR A 43 5.22 -5.26 -6.53
CA TYR A 43 5.59 -4.14 -5.65
C TYR A 43 5.45 -4.60 -4.21
N THR A 44 6.27 -4.06 -3.33
CA THR A 44 6.20 -4.38 -1.92
C THR A 44 6.43 -3.15 -1.06
N THR A 45 5.79 -3.13 0.11
CA THR A 45 5.92 -2.09 1.15
C THR A 45 7.35 -1.91 1.62
N THR A 46 8.24 -2.92 1.62
CA THR A 46 9.63 -2.81 2.13
C THR A 46 10.71 -2.50 1.10
N ALA A 47 10.38 -1.84 -0.02
CA ALA A 47 11.41 -1.06 -0.74
C ALA A 47 12.14 -0.03 0.18
N LEU A 48 11.63 0.16 1.40
CA LEU A 48 12.14 0.95 2.53
C LEU A 48 13.43 0.39 3.17
N ASP A 49 13.71 -0.91 3.06
CA ASP A 49 14.88 -1.57 3.69
C ASP A 49 16.21 -1.06 3.10
N ARG A 50 16.18 -0.39 1.94
CA ARG A 50 17.39 0.18 1.31
C ARG A 50 17.69 1.62 1.72
N GLN A 51 16.79 2.32 2.44
CA GLN A 51 17.00 3.75 2.72
C GLN A 51 16.33 4.31 3.98
N GLY A 52 15.81 3.47 4.89
CA GLY A 52 15.27 3.95 6.17
C GLY A 52 14.13 4.96 6.04
N SER A 53 13.46 5.00 4.88
CA SER A 53 12.31 5.88 4.67
C SER A 53 11.06 5.23 5.23
N ASP A 54 10.14 6.03 5.78
CA ASP A 54 8.83 5.55 6.26
C ASP A 54 7.80 5.40 5.12
N TYR A 55 8.21 5.67 3.87
CA TYR A 55 7.37 5.56 2.68
C TYR A 55 8.16 5.39 1.38
N PHE A 56 7.48 4.98 0.31
CA PHE A 56 7.94 5.22 -1.06
C PHE A 56 6.79 5.63 -1.98
N LEU A 57 7.14 6.37 -3.04
CA LEU A 57 6.23 6.76 -4.12
C LEU A 57 6.78 6.16 -5.42
N LYS A 58 6.00 5.32 -6.09
CA LYS A 58 6.35 4.74 -7.38
C LYS A 58 5.27 5.03 -8.41
N ARG A 59 5.68 5.55 -9.56
CA ARG A 59 4.78 5.69 -10.70
C ARG A 59 4.70 4.37 -11.45
N VAL A 60 3.51 3.80 -11.49
CA VAL A 60 3.24 2.55 -12.18
C VAL A 60 2.53 2.87 -13.50
N LYS A 61 3.04 2.29 -14.59
CA LYS A 61 2.36 2.27 -15.88
C LYS A 61 1.83 0.86 -16.10
N THR A 62 0.55 0.75 -16.40
CA THR A 62 -0.06 -0.54 -16.74
C THR A 62 0.23 -0.88 -18.21
N PRO A 63 0.12 -2.17 -18.59
CA PRO A 63 0.27 -2.59 -19.99
C PRO A 63 -0.66 -1.85 -20.95
N HIS A 64 -1.84 -1.44 -20.48
CA HIS A 64 -2.86 -0.73 -21.25
C HIS A 64 -2.66 0.80 -21.30
N GLY A 65 -1.52 1.32 -20.84
CA GLY A 65 -1.16 2.74 -20.92
C GLY A 65 -1.75 3.62 -19.81
N ALA A 66 -2.56 3.06 -18.90
CA ALA A 66 -2.97 3.78 -17.70
C ALA A 66 -1.78 3.96 -16.76
N ALA A 67 -1.78 5.04 -15.97
CA ALA A 67 -0.75 5.28 -14.98
C ALA A 67 -1.37 5.71 -13.65
N PHE A 68 -0.77 5.24 -12.56
CA PHE A 68 -1.13 5.62 -11.20
C PHE A 68 0.11 5.79 -10.33
N ASP A 69 -0.04 6.57 -9.28
CA ASP A 69 0.99 6.71 -8.25
C ASP A 69 0.69 5.70 -7.13
N LEU A 70 1.62 4.76 -6.90
CA LEU A 70 1.60 3.83 -5.77
C LEU A 70 2.38 4.44 -4.61
N ILE A 71 1.71 4.65 -3.49
CA ILE A 71 2.32 5.12 -2.24
C ILE A 71 2.26 3.97 -1.25
N ALA A 72 3.41 3.45 -0.85
CA ALA A 72 3.45 2.54 0.29
C ALA A 72 3.95 3.27 1.53
N LEU A 73 3.30 3.00 2.64
CA LEU A 73 3.58 3.60 3.94
C LEU A 73 4.00 2.51 4.93
N ASN A 74 5.04 2.78 5.71
CA ASN A 74 5.32 2.02 6.92
C ASN A 74 4.34 2.44 8.00
N THR A 75 3.14 1.84 7.99
CA THR A 75 2.11 2.14 9.00
C THR A 75 2.45 1.63 10.40
N GLY A 76 3.55 0.88 10.57
CA GLY A 76 4.11 0.57 11.89
C GLY A 76 4.92 1.75 12.48
N SER A 77 5.28 2.75 11.67
CA SER A 77 6.01 3.94 12.11
C SER A 77 5.07 5.07 12.51
N LEU A 78 5.29 5.65 13.69
CA LEU A 78 4.59 6.85 14.19
C LEU A 78 4.72 8.05 13.23
N GLN A 79 5.77 8.09 12.41
CA GLN A 79 6.04 9.18 11.46
C GLN A 79 5.14 9.13 10.21
N ALA A 80 4.52 7.99 9.92
CA ALA A 80 3.64 7.84 8.76
C ALA A 80 2.51 8.88 8.76
N LYS A 81 2.00 9.27 9.94
CA LYS A 81 0.97 10.32 10.12
C LYS A 81 1.38 11.68 9.54
N TYR A 82 2.62 12.09 9.77
CA TYR A 82 3.12 13.40 9.35
C TYR A 82 3.54 13.42 7.88
N LEU A 83 4.03 12.29 7.38
CA LEU A 83 4.57 12.18 6.03
C LEU A 83 3.48 12.09 4.95
N THR A 84 2.29 11.62 5.33
CA THR A 84 1.23 11.32 4.37
C THR A 84 0.67 12.56 3.68
N ASN A 85 0.54 13.70 4.35
CA ASN A 85 0.09 14.95 3.70
C ASN A 85 1.04 15.35 2.56
N GLY A 86 2.33 15.51 2.84
CA GLY A 86 3.32 15.92 1.83
C GLY A 86 3.52 14.88 0.73
N LEU A 87 3.28 13.61 1.02
CA LEU A 87 3.37 12.52 0.04
C LEU A 87 2.25 12.49 -0.97
N VAL A 88 1.04 12.64 -0.45
CA VAL A 88 -0.16 12.73 -1.25
C VAL A 88 -0.10 14.02 -2.08
N GLU A 89 0.48 15.10 -1.59
CA GLU A 89 0.76 16.30 -2.41
C GLU A 89 1.84 16.06 -3.49
N LYS A 90 2.87 15.25 -3.21
CA LYS A 90 3.93 14.94 -4.19
C LYS A 90 3.47 14.05 -5.33
N ALA A 91 2.45 13.22 -5.11
CA ALA A 91 1.88 12.41 -6.16
C ALA A 91 1.13 13.31 -7.16
N ARG A 92 1.40 13.09 -8.45
CA ARG A 92 0.99 13.98 -9.55
C ARG A 92 -0.09 13.38 -10.44
N LEU A 93 -0.32 12.08 -10.33
CA LEU A 93 -1.35 11.40 -11.10
C LEU A 93 -2.69 11.44 -10.36
N LYS A 94 -3.76 11.51 -11.16
CA LYS A 94 -5.15 11.50 -10.68
C LYS A 94 -5.49 10.20 -9.97
N TRP A 95 -5.03 9.07 -10.51
CA TRP A 95 -5.18 7.76 -9.88
C TRP A 95 -4.04 7.49 -8.92
N ARG A 96 -4.40 7.04 -7.72
CA ARG A 96 -3.46 6.80 -6.64
C ARG A 96 -3.90 5.62 -5.81
N ILE A 97 -2.94 4.78 -5.46
CA ILE A 97 -3.15 3.65 -4.55
C ILE A 97 -2.25 3.90 -3.35
N VAL A 98 -2.83 3.92 -2.16
CA VAL A 98 -2.08 4.04 -0.91
C VAL A 98 -2.20 2.71 -0.16
N VAL A 99 -1.07 2.12 0.20
CA VAL A 99 -1.01 0.83 0.90
C VAL A 99 -0.15 0.92 2.15
N GLY A 100 -0.49 0.12 3.15
CA GLY A 100 0.29 -0.05 4.37
C GLY A 100 -0.02 -1.42 4.99
N PHE A 101 0.88 -1.91 5.85
CA PHE A 101 0.71 -3.23 6.48
C PHE A 101 -0.32 -3.21 7.62
N HIS A 102 -0.17 -2.27 8.55
CA HIS A 102 -1.10 -2.12 9.68
C HIS A 102 -2.41 -1.48 9.21
N PRO A 103 -3.57 -2.06 9.58
CA PRO A 103 -4.87 -1.50 9.28
C PRO A 103 -5.04 -0.16 9.97
N MET A 104 -5.70 0.73 9.24
CA MET A 104 -5.91 2.13 9.60
C MET A 104 -7.05 2.33 10.59
N GLU A 105 -8.07 1.49 10.47
CA GLU A 105 -9.24 1.43 11.32
C GLU A 105 -9.47 -0.05 11.63
N ALA A 106 -9.88 -0.37 12.85
CA ALA A 106 -10.35 -1.72 13.15
C ALA A 106 -11.70 -1.91 12.44
N CYS A 107 -11.86 -2.97 11.64
CA CYS A 107 -13.15 -3.30 11.00
C CYS A 107 -14.25 -3.72 12.00
N ASN A 108 -14.06 -3.54 13.31
CA ASN A 108 -15.05 -3.83 14.33
C ASN A 108 -15.80 -2.55 14.72
N THR A 109 -16.99 -2.37 14.14
CA THR A 109 -18.04 -1.59 14.77
C THR A 109 -18.52 -2.32 16.03
N THR A 110 -17.87 -2.07 17.15
CA THR A 110 -18.54 -2.14 18.45
C THR A 110 -18.39 -0.76 19.06
N ILE A 111 -19.46 0.01 18.95
CA ILE A 111 -19.58 1.35 19.54
C ILE A 111 -19.59 1.15 21.05
N GLU A 112 -18.42 1.15 21.68
CA GLU A 112 -18.31 1.52 23.07
C GLU A 112 -17.52 2.82 23.14
N GLN A 113 -18.30 3.89 23.26
CA GLN A 113 -17.84 5.20 23.63
C GLN A 113 -17.10 5.09 24.96
N ASN A 114 -15.85 5.54 25.01
CA ASN A 114 -15.30 6.15 26.23
C ASN A 114 -14.18 7.15 25.88
N GLU A 115 -14.51 8.40 26.19
CA GLU A 115 -13.66 9.46 26.74
C GLU A 115 -12.44 9.97 25.95
N THR A 116 -12.67 11.14 25.33
CA THR A 116 -11.76 12.29 25.14
C THR A 116 -10.26 12.07 25.33
N LYS A 117 -9.55 11.87 24.21
CA LYS A 117 -8.18 12.36 24.00
C LYS A 117 -8.07 12.93 22.58
N GLN A 118 -7.45 14.10 22.47
CA GLN A 118 -7.24 14.91 21.25
C GLN A 118 -7.34 14.07 19.97
N VAL A 119 -8.32 14.35 19.12
CA VAL A 119 -8.55 13.63 17.85
C VAL A 119 -7.27 13.78 17.02
N PRO A 120 -6.40 12.75 16.97
CA PRO A 120 -5.22 12.84 16.14
C PRO A 120 -5.76 12.78 14.72
N VAL A 121 -5.47 13.78 13.89
CA VAL A 121 -5.83 13.75 12.47
C VAL A 121 -5.45 12.37 11.93
N SER A 122 -6.45 11.52 11.71
CA SER A 122 -6.21 10.15 11.27
C SER A 122 -5.77 10.21 9.81
N LEU A 123 -4.94 9.27 9.35
CA LEU A 123 -4.59 9.28 7.92
C LEU A 123 -5.85 9.14 7.05
N TYR A 124 -6.93 8.58 7.61
CA TYR A 124 -8.26 8.60 6.99
C TYR A 124 -8.73 10.03 6.64
N THR A 125 -8.69 10.97 7.59
CA THR A 125 -9.04 12.38 7.31
C THR A 125 -8.11 13.00 6.25
N ILE A 126 -6.82 12.65 6.28
CA ILE A 126 -5.85 13.08 5.26
C ILE A 126 -6.21 12.51 3.89
N PHE A 127 -6.58 11.25 3.80
CA PHE A 127 -6.96 10.57 2.57
C PHE A 127 -8.24 11.13 1.98
N GLN A 128 -9.27 11.34 2.80
CA GLN A 128 -10.51 11.97 2.37
C GLN A 128 -10.25 13.37 1.78
N LYS A 129 -9.43 14.19 2.45
CA LYS A 129 -9.06 15.53 1.95
C LYS A 129 -8.47 15.49 0.54
N HIS A 130 -7.79 14.41 0.18
CA HIS A 130 -7.12 14.26 -1.11
C HIS A 130 -7.83 13.28 -2.06
N GLY A 131 -9.09 12.93 -1.79
CA GLY A 131 -9.89 12.05 -2.65
C GLY A 131 -9.37 10.62 -2.76
N VAL A 132 -8.60 10.14 -1.77
CA VAL A 132 -8.18 8.75 -1.68
C VAL A 132 -9.31 7.96 -1.00
N ALA A 133 -9.92 7.03 -1.74
CA ALA A 133 -10.92 6.13 -1.19
C ALA A 133 -10.27 5.14 -0.23
N SER A 134 -10.87 4.96 0.95
CA SER A 134 -10.52 3.95 1.94
C SER A 134 -11.62 2.89 1.96
N GLY A 135 -11.24 1.63 2.09
CA GLY A 135 -12.13 0.47 2.15
C GLY A 135 -11.57 -0.59 3.08
#